data_AF-A0A010ITF9-F1
#
_entry.id   AF-A0A010ITF9-F1
#
_cell.length_a   1.000
_cell.length_b   1.000
_cell.length_c   1.000
_cell.angle_alpha   90.00
_cell.angle_beta   90.00
_cell.angle_gamma   90.00
#
_symmetry.space_group_name_H-M   'P 1'
#
loop_
_entity.id
_entity.type
_entity.pdbx_description
1 polymer ?
#
loop_
_entity_poly.entity_id
_entity_poly.type
_entity_poly.pdbx_seq_one_letter_code
_entity_poly.pdbx_strand_id
1 'polypeptide(L)' 'MKTIKVTQTKSSSHRLKNHKLCLQGLGLRRIGHTVEVQDTPSNRGMINKVYYMVSVEE' A
#
# COMPACT_ATOMS: atom_id res chain seq x y z
N MET A 1 15.38 -8.07 -9.66
CA MET A 1 13.99 -7.85 -9.21
C MET A 1 13.93 -6.49 -8.56
N LYS A 2 13.04 -5.60 -9.02
CA LYS A 2 12.85 -4.30 -8.38
C LYS A 2 11.83 -4.47 -7.26
N THR A 3 12.20 -4.05 -6.07
CA THR A 3 11.33 -4.01 -4.89
C THR A 3 10.96 -2.58 -4.62
N ILE A 4 9.68 -2.36 -4.37
CA ILE A 4 9.15 -1.04 -4.03
C ILE A 4 8.89 -1.03 -2.53
N LYS A 5 9.38 0.00 -1.85
CA LYS A 5 9.05 0.26 -0.46
C LYS A 5 7.75 1.03 -0.40
N VAL A 6 6.75 0.45 0.26
CA VAL A 6 5.44 1.07 0.45
C VAL A 6 5.26 1.37 1.93
N THR A 7 5.04 2.64 2.25
CA THR A 7 4.81 3.11 3.62
C THR A 7 3.40 3.64 3.76
N GLN A 8 2.64 3.18 4.76
CA GLN A 8 1.32 3.75 5.03
C GLN A 8 1.44 5.12 5.70
N THR A 9 1.06 6.20 5.01
CA THR A 9 1.11 7.56 5.57
C THR A 9 -0.21 7.98 6.20
N LYS A 10 -1.34 7.44 5.74
CA LYS A 10 -2.68 7.80 6.25
C LYS A 10 -3.45 6.61 6.80
N SER A 11 -4.30 6.89 7.79
CA SER A 11 -5.18 5.90 8.39
C SER A 11 -6.18 5.31 7.39
N SER A 12 -6.44 4.01 7.53
CA SER A 12 -7.47 3.27 6.80
C SER A 12 -8.87 3.38 7.44
N SER A 13 -8.98 3.98 8.61
CA SER A 13 -10.27 4.27 9.27
C SER A 13 -11.14 5.15 8.38
N HIS A 14 -12.45 4.88 8.36
CA HIS A 14 -13.43 5.58 7.52
C HIS A 14 -13.15 5.54 6.00
N ARG A 15 -12.34 4.58 5.52
CA ARG A 15 -12.17 4.31 4.08
C ARG A 15 -13.05 3.16 3.62
N LEU A 16 -13.27 3.14 2.29
CA LEU A 16 -13.99 2.07 1.61
C LEU A 16 -13.39 0.70 1.96
N LYS A 17 -14.25 -0.31 2.06
CA LYS A 17 -13.83 -1.70 2.39
C LYS A 17 -12.77 -2.20 1.41
N ASN A 18 -12.90 -1.88 0.12
CA ASN A 18 -11.93 -2.28 -0.91
C ASN A 18 -10.54 -1.71 -0.65
N HIS A 19 -10.43 -0.47 -0.17
CA HIS A 19 -9.13 0.16 0.09
C HIS A 19 -8.47 -0.44 1.34
N LYS A 20 -9.28 -0.78 2.36
CA LYS A 20 -8.80 -1.52 3.54
C LYS A 20 -8.24 -2.88 3.14
N LEU A 21 -8.93 -3.60 2.25
CA LEU A 21 -8.48 -4.89 1.72
C LEU A 21 -7.18 -4.75 0.91
N CYS A 22 -7.03 -3.72 0.08
CA CYS A 22 -5.77 -3.46 -0.63
C CYS A 22 -4.60 -3.24 0.33
N LEU A 23 -4.78 -2.43 1.40
CA LEU A 23 -3.73 -2.21 2.39
C LEU A 23 -3.36 -3.48 3.14
N GLN A 24 -4.36 -4.29 3.52
CA GLN A 24 -4.12 -5.59 4.15
C GLN A 24 -3.42 -6.58 3.20
N GLY A 25 -3.81 -6.60 1.92
CA GLY A 25 -3.19 -7.44 0.89
C GLY A 25 -1.73 -7.05 0.60
N LEU A 26 -1.39 -5.76 0.73
CA LEU A 26 -0.01 -5.27 0.68
C LEU A 26 0.76 -5.51 1.99
N GLY A 27 0.13 -6.03 3.06
CA GLY A 27 0.76 -6.29 4.35
C GLY A 27 0.87 -5.07 5.27
N LEU A 28 0.20 -3.96 4.95
CA LEU A 28 0.22 -2.74 5.76
C LEU A 28 -0.78 -2.83 6.91
N ARG A 29 -0.28 -2.82 8.16
CA ARG A 29 -1.08 -2.97 9.38
C ARG A 29 -1.29 -1.68 10.18
N ARG A 30 -0.33 -0.75 10.16
CA ARG A 30 -0.35 0.48 10.98
C ARG A 30 0.26 1.65 10.22
N ILE A 31 -0.08 2.88 10.62
CA ILE A 31 0.52 4.11 10.07
C ILE A 31 2.03 4.09 10.37
N GLY A 32 2.83 4.47 9.38
CA GLY A 32 4.29 4.41 9.43
C GLY A 32 4.89 3.01 9.23
N HIS A 33 4.07 1.99 8.97
CA HIS A 33 4.57 0.67 8.60
C HIS A 33 5.04 0.67 7.16
N THR A 34 6.27 0.21 6.95
CA THR A 34 6.89 0.06 5.63
C THR A 34 6.99 -1.42 5.29
N VAL A 35 6.61 -1.79 4.06
CA VAL A 35 6.72 -3.15 3.54
C VAL A 35 7.41 -3.10 2.18
N GLU A 36 8.33 -4.03 1.95
CA GLU A 36 8.98 -4.23 0.66
C GLU A 36 8.13 -5.19 -0.17
N VAL A 37 7.70 -4.72 -1.34
CA VAL A 37 6.82 -5.46 -2.24
C VAL A 37 7.48 -5.57 -3.61
N GLN A 38 7.34 -6.73 -4.27
CA GLN A 38 7.86 -6.92 -5.63
C GLN A 38 7.13 -6.00 -6.62
N ASP A 39 7.86 -5.37 -7.53
CA ASP A 39 7.28 -4.54 -8.59
C ASP A 39 6.60 -5.42 -9.65
N THR A 40 5.31 -5.70 -9.43
CA THR A 40 4.44 -6.39 -10.39
C THR A 40 3.31 -5.46 -10.83
N PRO A 41 2.78 -5.60 -12.06
CA PRO A 41 1.62 -4.82 -12.51
C PRO A 41 0.42 -4.94 -11.56
N SER A 42 0.22 -6.12 -10.95
CA SER A 42 -0.83 -6.35 -9.95
C SER A 42 -0.62 -5.50 -8.69
N ASN A 43 0.60 -5.45 -8.16
CA ASN A 43 0.93 -4.66 -6.97
C ASN A 43 0.83 -3.16 -7.26
N ARG A 44 1.32 -2.69 -8.42
CA ARG A 44 1.11 -1.30 -8.87
C ARG A 44 -0.37 -0.96 -8.98
N GLY A 45 -1.20 -1.87 -9.49
CA GLY A 45 -2.64 -1.67 -9.55
C GLY A 45 -3.29 -1.50 -8.17
N MET A 46 -2.84 -2.26 -7.17
CA MET A 46 -3.29 -2.09 -5.78
C MET A 46 -2.82 -0.77 -5.18
N ILE A 47 -1.54 -0.43 -5.34
CA ILE A 47 -0.93 0.81 -4.86
C ILE A 47 -1.65 2.01 -5.47
N ASN A 48 -1.92 2.01 -6.77
CA ASN A 48 -2.64 3.09 -7.47
C ASN A 48 -4.05 3.31 -6.93
N LYS A 49 -4.75 2.27 -6.45
CA LYS A 49 -6.07 2.44 -5.80
C LYS A 49 -5.97 3.17 -4.45
N VAL A 50 -4.85 3.01 -3.75
CA VAL A 50 -4.61 3.60 -2.42
C VAL A 50 -3.53 4.68 -2.41
N TYR A 51 -3.20 5.25 -3.58
CA TYR A 51 -2.06 6.16 -3.80
C TYR A 51 -2.03 7.34 -2.82
N TYR A 52 -3.19 7.85 -2.41
CA TYR A 52 -3.32 8.99 -1.51
C TYR A 52 -3.09 8.65 -0.03
N MET A 53 -2.89 7.37 0.30
CA MET A 53 -2.71 6.83 1.64
C MET A 53 -1.34 6.19 1.87
N VAL A 54 -0.58 5.98 0.79
CA VAL A 54 0.72 5.31 0.81
C VAL A 54 1.78 6.23 0.21
N SER A 55 2.98 6.17 0.76
CA SER A 55 4.18 6.70 0.12
C SER A 55 4.92 5.54 -0.52
N VAL A 56 5.43 5.77 -1.72
CA VAL A 56 6.09 4.76 -2.54
C VAL A 56 7.51 5.24 -2.78
N GLU A 57 8.48 4.46 -2.36
CA GLU A 57 9.91 4.69 -2.57
C GLU A 57 10.46 3.54 -3.43
N GLU A 58 11.21 3.86 -4.49
CA GLU A 58 11.78 2.91 -5.44
C GLU A 58 13.26 2.62 -5.14
#